data_AF-A0A8T0UFD8-F1
#
_entry.id   AF-A0A8T0UFD8-F1
#
_cell.length_a   1.000
_cell.length_b   1.000
_cell.length_c   1.000
_cell.angle_alpha   90.00
_cell.angle_beta   90.00
_cell.angle_gamma   90.00
#
_symmetry.space_group_name_H-M   'P 1'
#
loop_
_entity.id
_entity.type
_entity.pdbx_description
1 polymer ?
#
loop_
_entity_poly.entity_id
_entity_poly.type
_entity_poly.pdbx_seq_one_letter_code
_entity_poly.pdbx_strand_id
1 'polypeptide(L)'
;MDGPINIDDSRWDEVMFINGYAVFMGYLLMGVRGLTLLVVTWSTAVLGGYVDNLERKDFWSLTLIQTIRVSDFIIPETLRNVINSGWGLLAAIGSMIIHSSKTGEEPSNARWALAYGVFAVQLLVFAFLLCPLAILYVFGLFISAGISLWRLIDHDFGSIKEDSNMKPALEVLYSLAVAQGILFGYRFIYYHGAKRRIAKEVGRWYQLDQEIVLEYLREMVRECEKDPSFARGRNLVKYAADLTMKPNSRKSYLSGVRILGALLRPKHRCSGQAGLIKQVLTGSTSFSHVVRQLLETFGPTSPYSSEIREEAARIVALVAGSIRLEQFPGVAIHCISSLLDTFDEHIWQPEG
;
A
#
# COMPACT_ATOMS: atom_id res chain seq x y z
N MET A 1 21.27 10.30 32.78
CA MET A 1 20.02 9.73 32.25
C MET A 1 19.35 10.85 31.52
N ASP A 2 19.62 10.99 30.23
CA ASP A 2 18.92 11.97 29.42
C ASP A 2 17.52 11.40 29.15
N GLY A 3 16.48 12.18 29.48
CA GLY A 3 15.10 11.80 29.20
C GLY A 3 14.88 11.56 27.70
N PRO A 4 13.74 10.97 27.30
CA PRO A 4 13.46 10.76 25.89
C PRO A 4 13.56 12.09 25.15
N ILE A 5 14.48 12.16 24.17
CA ILE A 5 14.66 13.37 23.37
C ILE A 5 13.37 13.54 22.57
N ASN A 6 12.60 14.58 22.89
CA ASN A 6 11.42 14.93 22.11
C ASN A 6 11.90 15.64 20.84
N ILE A 7 12.22 14.85 19.82
CA ILE A 7 12.69 15.34 18.54
C ILE A 7 11.46 15.71 17.71
N ASP A 8 11.34 16.99 17.39
CA ASP A 8 10.35 17.46 16.43
C ASP A 8 10.74 17.00 15.02
N ASP A 9 10.03 15.99 14.52
CA ASP A 9 10.20 15.40 13.19
C ASP A 9 9.25 16.01 12.14
N SER A 10 8.45 17.01 12.51
CA SER A 10 7.41 17.60 11.64
C SER A 10 7.97 18.22 10.36
N ARG A 11 9.23 18.67 10.40
CA ARG A 11 9.93 19.30 9.27
C ARG A 11 10.77 18.33 8.44
N TRP A 12 10.78 17.04 8.76
CA TRP A 12 11.53 16.06 7.98
C TRP A 12 10.84 15.81 6.64
N ASP A 13 11.63 15.72 5.57
CA ASP A 13 11.11 15.69 4.21
C ASP A 13 10.18 14.48 3.98
N GLU A 14 10.53 13.30 4.48
CA GLU A 14 9.65 12.14 4.39
C GLU A 14 8.37 12.33 5.19
N VAL A 15 8.42 12.99 6.34
CA VAL A 15 7.23 13.19 7.19
C VAL A 15 6.28 14.14 6.48
N MET A 16 6.78 15.23 5.91
CA MET A 16 5.98 16.18 5.16
C MET A 16 5.40 15.57 3.86
N PHE A 17 6.22 14.89 3.06
CA PHE A 17 5.83 14.44 1.72
C PHE A 17 5.22 13.04 1.69
N ILE A 18 5.78 12.06 2.41
CA ILE A 18 5.27 10.68 2.43
C ILE A 18 4.09 10.58 3.39
N ASN A 19 4.28 10.97 4.66
CA ASN A 19 3.22 10.81 5.65
C ASN A 19 2.07 11.78 5.36
N GLY A 20 2.36 13.03 5.00
CA GLY A 20 1.34 13.99 4.57
C GLY A 20 0.50 13.47 3.41
N TYR A 21 1.14 12.88 2.38
CA TYR A 21 0.42 12.23 1.28
C TYR A 21 -0.42 11.05 1.76
N ALA A 22 0.12 10.16 2.60
CA ALA A 22 -0.60 8.99 3.08
C ALA A 22 -1.84 9.37 3.93
N VAL A 23 -1.70 10.36 4.82
CA VAL A 23 -2.80 10.92 5.62
C VAL A 23 -3.87 11.52 4.71
N PHE A 24 -3.46 12.31 3.72
CA PHE A 24 -4.38 12.89 2.76
C PHE A 24 -5.16 11.82 1.98
N MET A 25 -4.48 10.77 1.51
CA MET A 25 -5.12 9.63 0.85
C MET A 25 -6.09 8.87 1.76
N GLY A 26 -5.77 8.76 3.04
CA GLY A 26 -6.64 8.21 4.07
C GLY A 26 -7.92 9.03 4.25
N TYR A 27 -7.81 10.35 4.40
CA TYR A 27 -8.97 11.24 4.50
C TYR A 27 -9.83 11.25 3.23
N LEU A 28 -9.22 11.22 2.04
CA LEU A 28 -9.97 11.09 0.79
C LEU A 28 -10.79 9.80 0.77
N LEU A 29 -10.22 8.67 1.20
CA LEU A 29 -10.95 7.41 1.28
C LEU A 29 -12.07 7.45 2.32
N MET A 30 -11.83 8.05 3.48
CA MET A 30 -12.86 8.27 4.49
C MET A 30 -14.00 9.13 3.96
N GLY A 31 -13.70 10.20 3.24
CA GLY A 31 -14.69 11.06 2.58
C GLY A 31 -15.52 10.29 1.54
N VAL A 32 -14.88 9.46 0.71
CA VAL A 32 -15.59 8.61 -0.26
C VAL A 32 -16.52 7.63 0.45
N ARG A 33 -16.07 6.98 1.53
CA ARG A 33 -16.90 6.07 2.34
C ARG A 33 -18.07 6.78 3.02
N GLY A 34 -17.84 7.96 3.57
CA GLY A 34 -18.89 8.80 4.17
C GLY A 34 -19.96 9.17 3.16
N LEU A 35 -19.55 9.59 1.95
CA LEU A 35 -20.47 9.86 0.85
C LEU A 35 -21.20 8.60 0.37
N THR A 36 -20.54 7.42 0.33
CA THR A 36 -21.22 6.15 0.04
C THR A 36 -22.39 5.91 1.00
N LEU A 37 -22.17 6.06 2.31
CA LEU A 37 -23.20 5.87 3.33
C LEU A 37 -24.35 6.87 3.16
N LEU A 38 -24.03 8.14 2.89
CA LEU A 38 -25.04 9.16 2.61
C LEU A 38 -25.86 8.81 1.37
N VAL A 39 -25.22 8.45 0.25
CA VAL A 39 -25.93 8.08 -0.99
C VAL A 39 -26.87 6.89 -0.74
N VAL A 40 -26.42 5.85 -0.02
CA VAL A 40 -27.25 4.68 0.31
C VAL A 40 -28.41 5.04 1.24
N THR A 41 -28.17 5.90 2.23
CA THR A 41 -29.21 6.34 3.18
C THR A 41 -30.27 7.17 2.46
N TRP A 42 -29.84 8.14 1.65
CA TRP A 42 -30.73 8.99 0.86
C TRP A 42 -31.49 8.18 -0.20
N SER A 43 -30.85 7.23 -0.89
CA SER A 43 -31.55 6.38 -1.87
C SER A 43 -32.63 5.54 -1.22
N THR A 44 -32.36 5.01 -0.02
CA THR A 44 -33.32 4.21 0.73
C THR A 44 -34.48 5.07 1.24
N ALA A 45 -34.21 6.29 1.72
CA ALA A 45 -35.24 7.23 2.15
C ALA A 45 -36.13 7.69 0.98
N VAL A 46 -35.54 7.98 -0.19
CA VAL A 46 -36.30 8.39 -1.38
C VAL A 46 -37.15 7.25 -1.93
N LEU A 47 -36.58 6.04 -2.05
CA LEU A 47 -37.33 4.87 -2.46
C LEU A 47 -38.45 4.54 -1.46
N GLY A 48 -38.18 4.55 -0.16
CA GLY A 48 -39.20 4.24 0.85
C GLY A 48 -40.30 5.31 0.97
N GLY A 49 -39.97 6.58 0.77
CA GLY A 49 -40.91 7.69 0.94
C GLY A 49 -41.70 8.08 -0.31
N TYR A 50 -41.17 7.77 -1.51
CA TYR A 50 -41.71 8.31 -2.77
C TYR A 50 -41.81 7.30 -3.91
N VAL A 51 -41.63 5.99 -3.69
CA VAL A 51 -41.64 4.98 -4.77
C VAL A 51 -42.79 5.12 -5.76
N ASP A 52 -44.00 5.38 -5.28
CA ASP A 52 -45.21 5.48 -6.11
C ASP A 52 -45.28 6.78 -6.95
N ASN A 53 -44.49 7.80 -6.57
CA ASN A 53 -44.43 9.09 -7.25
C ASN A 53 -43.17 9.25 -8.12
N LEU A 54 -42.21 8.33 -8.05
CA LEU A 54 -40.98 8.40 -8.82
C LEU A 54 -41.25 8.16 -10.31
N GLU A 55 -40.64 8.98 -11.15
CA GLU A 55 -40.61 8.68 -12.57
C GLU A 55 -39.82 7.40 -12.84
N ARG A 56 -40.20 6.70 -13.91
CA ARG A 56 -39.55 5.44 -14.30
C ARG A 56 -38.03 5.59 -14.46
N LYS A 57 -37.57 6.74 -14.99
CA LYS A 57 -36.15 7.04 -15.15
C LYS A 57 -35.42 7.12 -13.81
N ASP A 58 -36.01 7.82 -12.82
CA ASP A 58 -35.43 7.97 -11.48
C ASP A 58 -35.41 6.66 -10.73
N PHE A 59 -36.50 5.88 -10.79
CA PHE A 59 -36.58 4.56 -10.18
C PHE A 59 -35.43 3.65 -10.62
N TRP A 60 -35.21 3.53 -11.94
CA TRP A 60 -34.12 2.69 -12.48
C TRP A 60 -32.73 3.26 -12.17
N SER A 61 -32.57 4.59 -12.23
CA SER A 61 -31.31 5.26 -11.90
C SER A 61 -30.92 5.00 -10.44
N LEU A 62 -31.85 5.18 -9.51
CA LEU A 62 -31.64 4.93 -8.08
C LEU A 62 -31.36 3.46 -7.78
N THR A 63 -32.11 2.54 -8.41
CA THR A 63 -31.89 1.10 -8.26
C THR A 63 -30.48 0.70 -8.71
N LEU A 64 -30.03 1.22 -9.86
CA LEU A 64 -28.69 0.96 -10.38
C LEU A 64 -27.60 1.56 -9.47
N ILE A 65 -27.77 2.81 -9.02
CA ILE A 65 -26.84 3.45 -8.08
C ILE A 65 -26.74 2.62 -6.80
N GLN A 66 -27.86 2.24 -6.19
CA GLN A 66 -27.88 1.46 -4.95
C GLN A 66 -27.21 0.09 -5.13
N THR A 67 -27.46 -0.57 -6.26
CA THR A 67 -26.84 -1.87 -6.58
C THR A 67 -25.32 -1.76 -6.65
N ILE A 68 -24.81 -0.73 -7.32
CA ILE A 68 -23.37 -0.43 -7.38
C ILE A 68 -22.82 -0.17 -5.97
N ARG A 69 -23.48 0.63 -5.14
CA ARG A 69 -22.99 0.98 -3.79
C ARG A 69 -22.92 -0.20 -2.83
N VAL A 70 -23.92 -1.08 -2.88
CA VAL A 70 -23.92 -2.31 -2.08
C VAL A 70 -22.76 -3.22 -2.52
N SER A 71 -22.49 -3.27 -3.82
CA SER A 71 -21.40 -4.08 -4.38
C SER A 71 -20.01 -3.60 -3.93
N ASP A 72 -19.78 -2.28 -3.87
CA ASP A 72 -18.51 -1.70 -3.40
C ASP A 72 -18.16 -2.10 -1.94
N PHE A 73 -19.17 -2.31 -1.09
CA PHE A 73 -18.99 -2.69 0.31
C PHE A 73 -18.71 -4.19 0.50
N ILE A 74 -19.28 -5.04 -0.35
CA ILE A 74 -19.25 -6.50 -0.20
C ILE A 74 -18.08 -7.16 -0.96
N ILE A 75 -17.69 -6.61 -2.11
CA ILE A 75 -16.85 -7.29 -3.11
C ILE A 75 -15.30 -7.17 -2.98
N PRO A 76 -14.66 -6.33 -2.13
CA PRO A 76 -13.20 -6.16 -2.14
C PRO A 76 -12.38 -7.45 -1.95
N GLU A 77 -12.84 -8.36 -1.08
CA GLU A 77 -12.16 -9.64 -0.82
C GLU A 77 -12.58 -10.73 -1.81
N THR A 78 -13.81 -10.66 -2.31
CA THR A 78 -14.41 -11.70 -3.15
C THR A 78 -13.86 -11.70 -4.57
N LEU A 79 -13.60 -10.55 -5.18
CA LEU A 79 -13.19 -10.48 -6.59
C LEU A 79 -11.80 -11.09 -6.85
N ARG A 80 -10.83 -10.86 -5.94
CA ARG A 80 -9.50 -11.47 -6.05
C ARG A 80 -9.58 -13.00 -5.94
N ASN A 81 -10.45 -13.50 -5.05
CA ASN A 81 -10.68 -14.92 -4.89
C ASN A 81 -11.42 -15.54 -6.09
N VAL A 82 -12.37 -14.80 -6.68
CA VAL A 82 -13.12 -15.24 -7.87
C VAL A 82 -12.24 -15.27 -9.12
N ILE A 83 -11.39 -14.26 -9.35
CA ILE A 83 -10.44 -14.25 -10.47
C ILE A 83 -9.42 -15.39 -10.32
N ASN A 84 -8.88 -15.59 -9.11
CA ASN A 84 -7.95 -16.68 -8.85
C ASN A 84 -8.62 -18.06 -8.98
N SER A 85 -9.90 -18.18 -8.59
CA SER A 85 -10.70 -19.38 -8.78
C SER A 85 -10.92 -19.70 -10.26
N GLY A 86 -11.15 -18.67 -11.09
CA GLY A 86 -11.24 -18.82 -12.55
C GLY A 86 -9.96 -19.37 -13.18
N TRP A 87 -8.80 -18.87 -12.75
CA TRP A 87 -7.49 -19.40 -13.16
C TRP A 87 -7.26 -20.85 -12.74
N GLY A 88 -7.70 -21.23 -11.53
CA GLY A 88 -7.62 -22.62 -11.06
C GLY A 88 -8.46 -23.59 -11.89
N LEU A 89 -9.64 -23.17 -12.32
CA LEU A 89 -10.54 -23.95 -13.16
C LEU A 89 -9.98 -24.16 -14.58
N LEU A 90 -9.41 -23.11 -15.17
CA LEU A 90 -8.73 -23.17 -16.46
C LEU A 90 -7.49 -24.06 -16.41
N ALA A 91 -6.70 -23.98 -15.32
CA ALA A 91 -5.55 -24.85 -15.10
C ALA A 91 -5.95 -26.33 -14.96
N ALA A 92 -7.08 -26.64 -14.31
CA ALA A 92 -7.59 -28.00 -14.18
C ALA A 92 -7.93 -28.62 -15.55
N ILE A 93 -8.54 -27.85 -16.44
CA ILE A 93 -8.85 -28.28 -17.81
C ILE A 93 -7.57 -28.44 -18.63
N GLY A 94 -6.65 -27.48 -18.52
CA GLY A 94 -5.32 -27.60 -19.13
C GLY A 94 -4.58 -28.86 -18.68
N SER A 95 -4.70 -29.22 -17.39
CA SER A 95 -4.06 -30.41 -16.84
C SER A 95 -4.66 -31.73 -17.35
N MET A 96 -5.98 -31.80 -17.57
CA MET A 96 -6.63 -32.95 -18.21
C MET A 96 -6.17 -33.13 -19.66
N ILE A 97 -6.04 -32.04 -20.41
CA ILE A 97 -5.55 -32.03 -21.81
C ILE A 97 -4.10 -32.54 -21.87
N ILE A 98 -3.23 -32.03 -20.99
CA ILE A 98 -1.81 -32.41 -20.95
C ILE A 98 -1.62 -33.85 -20.47
N HIS A 99 -2.40 -34.32 -19.50
CA HIS A 99 -2.32 -35.70 -19.00
C HIS A 99 -2.69 -36.71 -20.10
N SER A 100 -3.77 -36.43 -20.84
CA SER A 100 -4.19 -37.26 -21.96
C SER A 100 -3.17 -37.32 -23.10
N SER A 101 -2.43 -36.22 -23.33
CA SER A 101 -1.34 -36.18 -24.30
C SER A 101 -0.11 -36.99 -23.87
N LYS A 102 0.11 -37.20 -22.56
CA LYS A 102 1.28 -37.93 -22.02
C LYS A 102 1.06 -39.44 -21.93
N THR A 103 -0.17 -39.91 -21.76
CA THR A 103 -0.47 -41.34 -21.61
C THR A 103 -0.55 -42.10 -22.94
N GLY A 104 -0.56 -41.39 -24.08
CA GLY A 104 -0.63 -42.01 -25.40
C GLY A 104 -1.95 -42.74 -25.69
N GLU A 105 -2.93 -42.62 -24.81
CA GLU A 105 -4.29 -43.14 -25.01
C GLU A 105 -5.05 -42.20 -25.95
N GLU A 106 -5.58 -42.71 -27.07
CA GLU A 106 -6.52 -41.93 -27.88
C GLU A 106 -7.74 -41.60 -27.03
N PRO A 107 -7.99 -40.32 -26.72
CA PRO A 107 -9.07 -39.97 -25.81
C PRO A 107 -10.37 -40.08 -26.60
N SER A 108 -11.36 -40.79 -26.07
CA SER A 108 -12.63 -40.96 -26.78
C SER A 108 -13.23 -39.61 -27.16
N ASN A 109 -13.79 -39.51 -28.38
CA ASN A 109 -14.38 -38.28 -28.91
C ASN A 109 -15.38 -37.62 -27.93
N ALA A 110 -16.07 -38.43 -27.12
CA ALA A 110 -16.98 -37.98 -26.07
C ALA A 110 -16.28 -37.20 -24.93
N ARG A 111 -15.08 -37.59 -24.52
CA ARG A 111 -14.31 -36.91 -23.46
C ARG A 111 -13.84 -35.53 -23.94
N TRP A 112 -13.39 -35.43 -25.19
CA TRP A 112 -13.06 -34.14 -25.81
C TRP A 112 -14.29 -33.25 -25.96
N ALA A 113 -15.40 -33.79 -26.46
CA ALA A 113 -16.65 -33.03 -26.58
C ALA A 113 -17.12 -32.49 -25.22
N LEU A 114 -17.01 -33.29 -24.15
CA LEU A 114 -17.34 -32.86 -22.78
C LEU A 114 -16.39 -31.78 -22.28
N ALA A 115 -15.07 -31.93 -22.50
CA ALA A 115 -14.08 -30.92 -22.12
C ALA A 115 -14.31 -29.58 -22.85
N TYR A 116 -14.55 -29.61 -24.16
CA TYR A 116 -14.89 -28.42 -24.95
C TYR A 116 -16.21 -27.79 -24.51
N GLY A 117 -17.23 -28.59 -24.21
CA GLY A 117 -18.50 -28.10 -23.67
C GLY A 117 -18.34 -27.38 -22.33
N VAL A 118 -17.60 -27.99 -21.40
CA VAL A 118 -17.29 -27.39 -20.08
C VAL A 118 -16.51 -26.09 -20.24
N PHE A 119 -15.48 -26.09 -21.10
CA PHE A 119 -14.68 -24.90 -21.40
C PHE A 119 -15.52 -23.77 -22.00
N ALA A 120 -16.40 -24.08 -22.96
CA ALA A 120 -17.30 -23.10 -23.56
C ALA A 120 -18.26 -22.49 -22.52
N VAL A 121 -18.85 -23.32 -21.66
CA VAL A 121 -19.72 -22.85 -20.56
C VAL A 121 -18.96 -21.92 -19.61
N GLN A 122 -17.71 -22.24 -19.27
CA GLN A 122 -16.91 -21.41 -18.37
C GLN A 122 -16.48 -20.10 -19.00
N LEU A 123 -16.15 -20.10 -20.30
CA LEU A 123 -15.92 -18.86 -21.04
C LEU A 123 -17.17 -17.98 -21.07
N LEU A 124 -18.36 -18.56 -21.24
CA LEU A 124 -19.62 -17.83 -21.18
C LEU A 124 -19.87 -17.26 -19.77
N VAL A 125 -19.67 -18.04 -18.71
CA VAL A 125 -19.77 -17.55 -17.32
C VAL A 125 -18.79 -16.41 -17.06
N PHE A 126 -17.54 -16.54 -17.50
CA PHE A 126 -16.54 -15.49 -17.36
C PHE A 126 -16.95 -14.22 -18.13
N ALA A 127 -17.37 -14.36 -19.38
CA ALA A 127 -17.71 -13.24 -20.25
C ALA A 127 -18.99 -12.50 -19.83
N PHE A 128 -20.03 -13.22 -19.41
CA PHE A 128 -21.35 -12.64 -19.15
C PHE A 128 -21.64 -12.35 -17.67
N LEU A 129 -20.94 -12.99 -16.74
CA LEU A 129 -21.13 -12.74 -15.30
C LEU A 129 -19.93 -12.00 -14.71
N LEU A 130 -18.71 -12.49 -14.91
CA LEU A 130 -17.54 -11.92 -14.25
C LEU A 130 -17.07 -10.60 -14.88
N CYS A 131 -17.05 -10.49 -16.20
CA CYS A 131 -16.63 -9.24 -16.87
C CYS A 131 -17.55 -8.05 -16.55
N PRO A 132 -18.89 -8.15 -16.67
CA PRO A 132 -19.78 -7.03 -16.31
C PRO A 132 -19.70 -6.68 -14.83
N LEU A 133 -19.57 -7.69 -13.95
CA LEU A 133 -19.40 -7.46 -12.52
C LEU A 133 -18.08 -6.74 -12.22
N ALA A 134 -16.98 -7.12 -12.88
CA ALA A 134 -15.69 -6.46 -12.75
C ALA A 134 -15.75 -5.01 -13.27
N ILE A 135 -16.46 -4.76 -14.37
CA ILE A 135 -16.68 -3.41 -14.90
C ILE A 135 -17.49 -2.57 -13.89
N LEU A 136 -18.59 -3.10 -13.36
CA LEU A 136 -19.38 -2.41 -12.34
C LEU A 136 -18.59 -2.18 -11.05
N TYR A 137 -17.71 -3.09 -10.67
CA TYR A 137 -16.87 -2.91 -9.48
C TYR A 137 -15.78 -1.84 -9.71
N VAL A 138 -15.09 -1.88 -10.85
CA VAL A 138 -13.98 -0.95 -11.13
C VAL A 138 -14.50 0.44 -11.50
N PHE A 139 -15.57 0.50 -12.29
CA PHE A 139 -16.10 1.74 -12.86
C PHE A 139 -17.44 2.16 -12.27
N GLY A 140 -18.01 1.43 -11.32
CA GLY A 140 -19.34 1.72 -10.76
C GLY A 140 -19.46 3.11 -10.18
N LEU A 141 -18.43 3.58 -9.47
CA LEU A 141 -18.34 4.95 -8.95
C LEU A 141 -18.42 6.01 -10.07
N PHE A 142 -17.78 5.75 -11.22
CA PHE A 142 -17.85 6.64 -12.38
C PHE A 142 -19.19 6.54 -13.12
N ILE A 143 -19.74 5.34 -13.27
CA ILE A 143 -21.05 5.11 -13.89
C ILE A 143 -22.14 5.81 -13.08
N SER A 144 -22.13 5.63 -11.75
CA SER A 144 -23.07 6.30 -10.84
C SER A 144 -22.94 7.81 -10.91
N ALA A 145 -21.72 8.35 -10.93
CA ALA A 145 -21.50 9.79 -11.08
C ALA A 145 -22.01 10.31 -12.43
N GLY A 146 -21.79 9.57 -13.52
CA GLY A 146 -22.26 9.92 -14.86
C GLY A 146 -23.78 9.94 -14.96
N ILE A 147 -24.46 8.90 -14.46
CA ILE A 147 -25.94 8.84 -14.42
C ILE A 147 -26.49 9.99 -13.57
N SER A 148 -25.89 10.24 -12.41
CA SER A 148 -26.35 11.29 -11.49
C SER A 148 -26.16 12.69 -12.10
N LEU A 149 -25.03 12.92 -12.77
CA LEU A 149 -24.78 14.16 -13.48
C LEU A 149 -25.77 14.34 -14.65
N TRP A 150 -26.06 13.26 -15.40
CA TRP A 150 -27.03 13.31 -16.48
C TRP A 150 -28.43 13.66 -15.97
N ARG A 151 -28.91 13.05 -14.88
CA ARG A 151 -30.19 13.41 -14.24
C ARG A 151 -30.20 14.85 -13.73
N LEU A 152 -29.10 15.31 -13.14
CA LEU A 152 -28.90 16.71 -12.75
C LEU A 152 -28.75 17.67 -13.93
N ILE A 153 -28.62 17.23 -15.17
CA ILE A 153 -28.66 18.13 -16.33
C ILE A 153 -30.06 18.16 -16.94
N ASP A 154 -30.73 17.00 -16.98
CA ASP A 154 -32.11 16.87 -17.48
C ASP A 154 -33.10 17.70 -16.63
N HIS A 155 -32.91 17.71 -15.30
CA HIS A 155 -33.70 18.49 -14.33
C HIS A 155 -35.23 18.26 -14.39
N ASP A 156 -35.67 17.21 -15.06
CA ASP A 156 -37.06 16.77 -15.19
C ASP A 156 -37.49 15.90 -14.00
N PHE A 157 -37.22 16.36 -12.77
CA PHE A 157 -37.73 15.73 -11.57
C PHE A 157 -39.22 16.01 -11.46
N GLY A 158 -40.04 15.23 -12.15
CA GLY A 158 -41.49 15.38 -12.12
C GLY A 158 -42.04 15.24 -10.70
N SER A 159 -42.93 16.14 -10.29
CA SER A 159 -43.69 16.00 -9.05
C SER A 159 -45.17 15.92 -9.39
N ILE A 160 -45.80 14.78 -9.13
CA ILE A 160 -47.27 14.64 -9.23
C ILE A 160 -47.97 15.55 -8.19
N LYS A 161 -47.25 15.91 -7.11
CA LYS A 161 -47.71 16.82 -6.05
C LYS A 161 -46.74 18.00 -5.89
N GLU A 162 -47.26 19.20 -6.10
CA GLU A 162 -46.54 20.48 -6.07
C GLU A 162 -45.85 20.75 -4.70
N ASP A 163 -46.40 20.20 -3.60
CA ASP A 163 -45.85 20.35 -2.23
C ASP A 163 -44.94 19.19 -1.77
N SER A 164 -44.49 18.30 -2.67
CA SER A 164 -43.69 17.14 -2.27
C SER A 164 -42.18 17.45 -2.16
N ASN A 165 -41.54 17.01 -1.07
CA ASN A 165 -40.08 17.10 -0.89
C ASN A 165 -39.30 16.09 -1.76
N MET A 166 -39.92 15.51 -2.78
CA MET A 166 -39.32 14.46 -3.62
C MET A 166 -38.26 15.04 -4.56
N LYS A 167 -38.59 16.10 -5.30
CA LYS A 167 -37.67 16.80 -6.19
C LYS A 167 -36.40 17.26 -5.47
N PRO A 168 -36.47 18.02 -4.35
CA PRO A 168 -35.27 18.42 -3.63
C PRO A 168 -34.49 17.22 -3.06
N ALA A 169 -35.16 16.13 -2.68
CA ALA A 169 -34.47 14.92 -2.22
C ALA A 169 -33.68 14.21 -3.34
N LEU A 170 -34.22 14.14 -4.56
CA LEU A 170 -33.51 13.63 -5.74
C LEU A 170 -32.31 14.51 -6.11
N GLU A 171 -32.47 15.82 -6.08
CA GLU A 171 -31.37 16.78 -6.31
C GLU A 171 -30.23 16.58 -5.33
N VAL A 172 -30.53 16.44 -4.03
CA VAL A 172 -29.52 16.17 -2.99
C VAL A 172 -28.84 14.82 -3.25
N LEU A 173 -29.61 13.77 -3.53
CA LEU A 173 -29.08 12.43 -3.75
C LEU A 173 -28.12 12.39 -4.95
N TYR A 174 -28.55 12.89 -6.10
CA TYR A 174 -27.71 12.91 -7.30
C TYR A 174 -26.48 13.80 -7.10
N SER A 175 -26.61 14.92 -6.37
CA SER A 175 -25.47 15.78 -6.02
C SER A 175 -24.45 15.05 -5.14
N LEU A 176 -24.91 14.27 -4.15
CA LEU A 176 -24.04 13.44 -3.32
C LEU A 176 -23.29 12.39 -4.15
N ALA A 177 -23.98 11.74 -5.09
CA ALA A 177 -23.37 10.74 -5.97
C ALA A 177 -22.33 11.34 -6.94
N VAL A 178 -22.59 12.55 -7.47
CA VAL A 178 -21.60 13.29 -8.27
C VAL A 178 -20.40 13.70 -7.42
N ALA A 179 -20.62 14.30 -6.24
CA ALA A 179 -19.55 14.70 -5.33
C ALA A 179 -18.66 13.50 -4.95
N GLN A 180 -19.27 12.35 -4.70
CA GLN A 180 -18.57 11.10 -4.42
C GLN A 180 -17.70 10.66 -5.61
N GLY A 181 -18.23 10.71 -6.83
CA GLY A 181 -17.49 10.40 -8.06
C GLY A 181 -16.30 11.31 -8.28
N ILE A 182 -16.46 12.61 -8.06
CA ILE A 182 -15.38 13.61 -8.17
C ILE A 182 -14.29 13.32 -7.15
N LEU A 183 -14.66 13.11 -5.88
CA LEU A 183 -13.71 12.82 -4.81
C LEU A 183 -12.94 11.51 -5.08
N PHE A 184 -13.64 10.48 -5.53
CA PHE A 184 -13.03 9.21 -5.93
C PHE A 184 -12.11 9.37 -7.14
N GLY A 185 -12.52 10.11 -8.17
CA GLY A 185 -11.72 10.38 -9.36
C GLY A 185 -10.43 11.13 -9.03
N TYR A 186 -10.53 12.16 -8.19
CA TYR A 186 -9.37 12.89 -7.66
C TYR A 186 -8.42 11.94 -6.93
N ARG A 187 -8.93 11.14 -5.99
CA ARG A 187 -8.15 10.13 -5.27
C ARG A 187 -7.48 9.14 -6.24
N PHE A 188 -8.21 8.63 -7.23
CA PHE A 188 -7.72 7.67 -8.22
C PHE A 188 -6.52 8.22 -9.00
N ILE A 189 -6.63 9.45 -9.51
CA ILE A 189 -5.56 10.13 -10.26
C ILE A 189 -4.31 10.29 -9.39
N TYR A 190 -4.47 10.77 -8.16
CA TYR A 190 -3.33 10.98 -7.24
C TYR A 190 -2.71 9.66 -6.78
N TYR A 191 -3.52 8.64 -6.47
CA TYR A 191 -3.05 7.33 -6.05
C TYR A 191 -2.12 6.68 -7.09
N HIS A 192 -2.52 6.73 -8.36
CA HIS A 192 -1.76 6.12 -9.46
C HIS A 192 -0.64 7.03 -9.99
N GLY A 193 -0.79 8.35 -9.95
CA GLY A 193 0.15 9.30 -10.54
C GLY A 193 1.25 9.81 -9.60
N ALA A 194 0.95 10.06 -8.31
CA ALA A 194 1.85 10.76 -7.42
C ALA A 194 2.81 9.83 -6.67
N LYS A 195 2.36 8.61 -6.33
CA LYS A 195 3.09 7.69 -5.44
C LYS A 195 4.55 7.43 -5.86
N ARG A 196 4.78 7.08 -7.13
CA ARG A 196 6.14 6.84 -7.65
C ARG A 196 6.99 8.12 -7.70
N ARG A 197 6.37 9.27 -7.98
CA ARG A 197 7.07 10.57 -8.03
C ARG A 197 7.53 11.00 -6.65
N ILE A 198 6.66 10.90 -5.65
CA ILE A 198 6.98 11.21 -4.24
C ILE A 198 8.12 10.32 -3.76
N ALA A 199 8.02 9.00 -3.98
CA ALA A 199 9.08 8.07 -3.58
C ALA A 199 10.41 8.36 -4.28
N LYS A 200 10.37 8.78 -5.56
CA LYS A 200 11.58 9.16 -6.30
C LYS A 200 12.23 10.42 -5.75
N GLU A 201 11.47 11.48 -5.47
CA GLU A 201 12.04 12.71 -4.94
C GLU A 201 12.59 12.53 -3.52
N VAL A 202 11.86 11.86 -2.63
CA VAL A 202 12.36 11.54 -1.28
C VAL A 202 13.57 10.61 -1.33
N GLY A 203 13.58 9.64 -2.24
CA GLY A 203 14.74 8.80 -2.51
C GLY A 203 15.96 9.61 -2.94
N ARG A 204 15.80 10.64 -3.77
CA ARG A 204 16.89 11.54 -4.15
C ARG A 204 17.41 12.37 -2.97
N TRP A 205 16.52 12.88 -2.12
CA TRP A 205 16.91 13.66 -0.95
C TRP A 205 17.71 12.84 0.07
N TYR A 206 17.40 11.55 0.23
CA TYR A 206 18.13 10.67 1.15
C TYR A 206 19.19 9.79 0.48
N GLN A 207 19.37 9.88 -0.84
CA GLN A 207 20.21 8.98 -1.64
C GLN A 207 19.86 7.50 -1.43
N LEU A 208 18.56 7.22 -1.32
CA LEU A 208 18.00 5.88 -1.17
C LEU A 208 17.41 5.39 -2.48
N ASP A 209 17.49 4.07 -2.67
CA ASP A 209 16.80 3.41 -3.78
C ASP A 209 15.30 3.72 -3.73
N GLN A 210 14.74 4.13 -4.88
CA GLN A 210 13.33 4.48 -4.99
C GLN A 210 12.40 3.36 -4.47
N GLU A 211 12.76 2.08 -4.66
CA GLU A 211 11.91 0.97 -4.22
C GLU A 211 11.81 0.88 -2.69
N ILE A 212 12.88 1.21 -1.95
CA ILE A 212 12.88 1.22 -0.47
C ILE A 212 11.92 2.29 0.04
N VAL A 213 12.02 3.50 -0.51
CA VAL A 213 11.14 4.62 -0.15
C VAL A 213 9.71 4.34 -0.58
N LEU A 214 9.53 3.71 -1.74
CA LEU A 214 8.22 3.32 -2.23
C LEU A 214 7.57 2.28 -1.31
N GLU A 215 8.33 1.33 -0.76
CA GLU A 215 7.86 0.34 0.22
C GLU A 215 7.33 1.02 1.49
N TYR A 216 8.10 1.95 2.07
CA TYR A 216 7.65 2.78 3.19
C TYR A 216 6.36 3.54 2.87
N LEU A 217 6.30 4.21 1.71
CA LEU A 217 5.11 4.92 1.23
C LEU A 217 3.91 3.97 1.03
N ARG A 218 4.12 2.71 0.60
CA ARG A 218 3.00 1.74 0.46
C ARG A 218 2.43 1.38 1.84
N GLU A 219 3.29 1.16 2.83
CA GLU A 219 2.86 0.87 4.20
C GLU A 219 2.09 2.06 4.78
N MET A 220 2.66 3.26 4.68
CA MET A 220 2.02 4.47 5.19
C MET A 220 0.63 4.67 4.60
N VAL A 221 0.46 4.56 3.28
CA VAL A 221 -0.85 4.67 2.63
C VAL A 221 -1.81 3.58 3.12
N ARG A 222 -1.36 2.31 3.16
CA ARG A 222 -2.20 1.17 3.55
C ARG A 222 -2.72 1.30 4.98
N GLU A 223 -1.88 1.74 5.91
CA GLU A 223 -2.29 1.90 7.31
C GLU A 223 -3.08 3.19 7.53
N CYS A 224 -2.74 4.31 6.87
CA CYS A 224 -3.52 5.55 6.95
C CYS A 224 -4.92 5.44 6.35
N GLU A 225 -5.12 4.56 5.37
CA GLU A 225 -6.45 4.24 4.82
C GLU A 225 -7.36 3.51 5.82
N LYS A 226 -6.77 2.88 6.84
CA LYS A 226 -7.51 2.31 7.97
C LYS A 226 -7.70 3.36 9.06
N ASP A 227 -6.59 4.00 9.44
CA ASP A 227 -6.55 5.03 10.47
C ASP A 227 -5.48 6.10 10.14
N PRO A 228 -5.87 7.32 9.73
CA PRO A 228 -4.94 8.41 9.46
C PRO A 228 -4.06 8.78 10.65
N SER A 229 -4.47 8.46 11.89
CA SER A 229 -3.68 8.71 13.09
C SER A 229 -2.40 7.88 13.13
N PHE A 230 -2.34 6.77 12.37
CA PHE A 230 -1.16 5.93 12.24
C PHE A 230 0.10 6.72 11.86
N ALA A 231 -0.02 7.76 11.05
CA ALA A 231 1.11 8.58 10.66
C ALA A 231 1.76 9.35 11.82
N ARG A 232 1.03 9.55 12.92
CA ARG A 232 1.50 10.33 14.06
C ARG A 232 2.70 9.65 14.70
N GLY A 233 3.84 10.33 14.63
CA GLY A 233 5.10 9.81 15.17
C GLY A 233 5.64 8.61 14.40
N ARG A 234 5.24 8.38 13.14
CA ARG A 234 5.96 7.48 12.22
C ARG A 234 6.94 8.32 11.39
N ASN A 235 8.12 7.78 11.15
CA ASN A 235 9.15 8.39 10.32
C ASN A 235 10.09 7.29 9.79
N LEU A 236 11.01 7.62 8.88
CA LEU A 236 11.91 6.64 8.28
C LEU A 236 12.83 5.97 9.33
N VAL A 237 13.22 6.69 10.40
CA VAL A 237 14.02 6.12 11.49
C VAL A 237 13.28 4.98 12.19
N LYS A 238 12.03 5.21 12.62
CA LYS A 238 11.22 4.19 13.30
C LYS A 238 10.88 3.03 12.37
N TYR A 239 10.56 3.31 11.12
CA TYR A 239 10.33 2.27 10.11
C TYR A 239 11.57 1.38 9.92
N ALA A 240 12.74 1.98 9.75
CA ALA A 240 13.98 1.23 9.54
C ALA A 240 14.45 0.49 10.81
N ALA A 241 14.20 1.06 11.99
CA ALA A 241 14.39 0.38 13.26
C ALA A 241 13.49 -0.87 13.36
N ASP A 242 12.21 -0.76 13.00
CA ASP A 242 11.30 -1.93 12.98
C ASP A 242 11.82 -3.02 12.04
N LEU A 243 12.27 -2.64 10.83
CA LEU A 243 12.84 -3.56 9.85
C LEU A 243 14.11 -4.27 10.33
N THR A 244 14.95 -3.61 11.14
CA THR A 244 16.17 -4.20 11.69
C THR A 244 15.92 -5.04 12.94
N MET A 245 14.96 -4.64 13.78
CA MET A 245 14.62 -5.35 15.02
C MET A 245 13.79 -6.60 14.80
N LYS A 246 12.87 -6.57 13.82
CA LYS A 246 11.95 -7.66 13.50
C LYS A 246 11.83 -7.85 11.98
N PRO A 247 12.93 -8.28 11.31
CA PRO A 247 12.92 -8.42 9.85
C PRO A 247 12.00 -9.56 9.40
N ASN A 248 11.13 -9.26 8.44
CA ASN A 248 10.30 -10.29 7.78
C ASN A 248 11.10 -11.11 6.75
N SER A 249 12.26 -10.59 6.31
CA SER A 249 13.16 -11.23 5.37
C SER A 249 14.55 -10.60 5.43
N ARG A 250 15.55 -11.25 4.84
CA ARG A 250 16.90 -10.65 4.67
C ARG A 250 16.86 -9.33 3.90
N LYS A 251 15.99 -9.22 2.89
CA LYS A 251 15.80 -7.97 2.13
C LYS A 251 15.26 -6.85 3.03
N SER A 252 14.27 -7.16 3.88
CA SER A 252 13.70 -6.20 4.84
C SER A 252 14.77 -5.70 5.83
N TYR A 253 15.58 -6.60 6.40
CA TYR A 253 16.73 -6.22 7.23
C TYR A 253 17.68 -5.26 6.50
N LEU A 254 18.09 -5.61 5.27
CA LEU A 254 19.01 -4.78 4.47
C LEU A 254 18.41 -3.42 4.10
N SER A 255 17.11 -3.34 3.81
CA SER A 255 16.41 -2.07 3.61
C SER A 255 16.49 -1.20 4.87
N GLY A 256 16.31 -1.79 6.06
CA GLY A 256 16.46 -1.09 7.34
C GLY A 256 17.88 -0.55 7.55
N VAL A 257 18.90 -1.38 7.32
CA VAL A 257 20.32 -0.94 7.40
C VAL A 257 20.61 0.21 6.43
N ARG A 258 20.15 0.11 5.18
CA ARG A 258 20.36 1.16 4.17
C ARG A 258 19.69 2.48 4.56
N ILE A 259 18.45 2.44 5.07
CA ILE A 259 17.76 3.66 5.54
C ILE A 259 18.50 4.27 6.72
N LEU A 260 18.78 3.50 7.77
CA LEU A 260 19.44 4.03 8.97
C LEU A 260 20.82 4.61 8.65
N GLY A 261 21.60 3.92 7.84
CA GLY A 261 22.92 4.39 7.46
C GLY A 261 22.87 5.64 6.56
N ALA A 262 21.92 5.72 5.61
CA ALA A 262 21.73 6.90 4.78
C ALA A 262 21.39 8.15 5.61
N LEU A 263 20.55 8.00 6.65
CA LEU A 263 20.19 9.07 7.59
C LEU A 263 21.37 9.53 8.47
N LEU A 264 22.45 8.74 8.54
CA LEU A 264 23.68 9.11 9.24
C LEU A 264 24.72 9.79 8.35
N ARG A 265 24.46 9.92 7.03
CA ARG A 265 25.40 10.57 6.10
C ARG A 265 25.54 12.07 6.41
N PRO A 266 26.75 12.65 6.37
CA PRO A 266 27.00 14.06 6.72
C PRO A 266 26.16 15.06 5.91
N LYS A 267 25.86 14.72 4.64
CA LYS A 267 25.18 15.60 3.67
C LYS A 267 23.70 15.85 4.00
N HIS A 268 23.09 15.00 4.84
CA HIS A 268 21.64 15.00 5.10
C HIS A 268 21.31 15.08 6.58
N ARG A 269 22.23 15.60 7.41
CA ARG A 269 22.06 15.67 8.86
C ARG A 269 20.94 16.66 9.23
N CYS A 270 19.68 16.26 9.07
CA CYS A 270 18.56 16.89 9.74
C CYS A 270 18.82 16.76 11.24
N SER A 271 18.89 17.90 11.93
CA SER A 271 19.23 17.97 13.35
C SER A 271 18.29 17.05 14.15
N GLY A 272 18.81 15.94 14.68
CA GLY A 272 18.07 15.02 15.54
C GLY A 272 17.99 13.57 15.06
N GLN A 273 18.09 13.27 13.75
CA GLN A 273 17.92 11.89 13.24
C GLN A 273 18.91 10.90 13.89
N ALA A 274 20.20 11.25 13.98
CA ALA A 274 21.20 10.43 14.66
C ALA A 274 20.87 10.20 16.15
N GLY A 275 20.35 11.21 16.85
CA GLY A 275 19.89 11.09 18.23
C GLY A 275 18.71 10.13 18.37
N LEU A 276 17.72 10.24 17.47
CA LEU A 276 16.56 9.35 17.44
C LEU A 276 16.97 7.91 17.13
N ILE A 277 17.85 7.70 16.16
CA ILE A 277 18.36 6.35 15.81
C ILE A 277 19.03 5.73 17.02
N LYS A 278 19.94 6.47 17.68
CA LYS A 278 20.61 5.98 18.89
C LYS A 278 19.60 5.62 19.99
N GLN A 279 18.64 6.51 20.26
CA GLN A 279 17.61 6.28 21.28
C GLN A 279 16.73 5.06 20.97
N VAL A 280 16.23 4.94 19.75
CA VAL A 280 15.33 3.86 19.33
C VAL A 280 16.06 2.51 19.35
N LEU A 281 17.29 2.45 18.86
CA LEU A 281 18.07 1.21 18.86
C LEU A 281 18.45 0.78 20.28
N THR A 282 19.04 1.68 21.07
CA THR A 282 19.56 1.35 22.42
C THR A 282 18.46 1.11 23.45
N GLY A 283 17.28 1.71 23.26
CA GLY A 283 16.11 1.49 24.12
C GLY A 283 15.35 0.19 23.80
N SER A 284 15.71 -0.55 22.75
CA SER A 284 15.02 -1.75 22.32
C SER A 284 15.50 -3.01 23.04
N THR A 285 14.59 -3.93 23.37
CA THR A 285 14.92 -5.26 23.91
C THR A 285 15.70 -6.12 22.91
N SER A 286 15.60 -5.83 21.62
CA SER A 286 16.34 -6.53 20.55
C SER A 286 17.73 -5.94 20.29
N PHE A 287 18.17 -4.94 21.06
CA PHE A 287 19.42 -4.21 20.81
C PHE A 287 20.62 -5.13 20.61
N SER A 288 20.85 -6.09 21.52
CA SER A 288 22.00 -7.00 21.42
C SER A 288 21.97 -7.87 20.16
N HIS A 289 20.77 -8.30 19.73
CA HIS A 289 20.61 -9.05 18.50
C HIS A 289 20.88 -8.18 17.25
N VAL A 290 20.36 -6.94 17.23
CA VAL A 290 20.60 -5.98 16.15
C VAL A 290 22.09 -5.68 16.02
N VAL A 291 22.78 -5.42 17.14
CA VAL A 291 24.24 -5.19 17.14
C VAL A 291 24.99 -6.40 16.59
N ARG A 292 24.62 -7.63 16.99
CA ARG A 292 25.23 -8.84 16.44
C ARG A 292 25.07 -8.93 14.92
N GLN A 293 23.85 -8.73 14.42
CA GLN A 293 23.58 -8.78 12.98
C GLN A 293 24.34 -7.68 12.22
N LEU A 294 24.45 -6.47 12.79
CA LEU A 294 25.22 -5.39 12.20
C LEU A 294 26.71 -5.72 12.15
N LEU A 295 27.28 -6.29 13.23
CA LEU A 295 28.67 -6.74 13.27
C LEU A 295 28.94 -7.84 12.23
N GLU A 296 28.05 -8.81 12.09
CA GLU A 296 28.14 -9.85 11.04
C GLU A 296 28.01 -9.25 9.62
N THR A 297 27.13 -8.26 9.45
CA THR A 297 26.92 -7.56 8.16
C THR A 297 28.13 -6.74 7.77
N PHE A 298 28.81 -6.15 8.75
CA PHE A 298 29.98 -5.33 8.57
C PHE A 298 31.29 -6.13 8.43
N GLY A 299 31.36 -7.28 9.11
CA GLY A 299 32.60 -8.03 9.33
C GLY A 299 33.36 -8.49 8.07
N PRO A 300 34.61 -8.95 8.24
CA PRO A 300 35.52 -9.33 7.14
C PRO A 300 34.96 -10.39 6.20
N THR A 301 34.21 -11.35 6.75
CA THR A 301 33.63 -12.48 6.00
C THR A 301 32.27 -12.16 5.40
N SER A 302 31.84 -10.89 5.47
CA SER A 302 30.54 -10.46 4.98
C SER A 302 30.44 -10.60 3.46
N PRO A 303 29.40 -11.27 2.93
CA PRO A 303 29.17 -11.39 1.50
C PRO A 303 28.55 -10.13 0.88
N TYR A 304 28.33 -9.07 1.67
CA TYR A 304 27.66 -7.85 1.22
C TYR A 304 28.63 -6.84 0.59
N SER A 305 28.09 -5.96 -0.25
CA SER A 305 28.87 -4.91 -0.91
C SER A 305 29.53 -3.96 0.10
N SER A 306 30.63 -3.31 -0.32
CA SER A 306 31.33 -2.31 0.48
C SER A 306 30.40 -1.24 1.04
N GLU A 307 29.44 -0.77 0.22
CA GLU A 307 28.42 0.20 0.63
C GLU A 307 27.58 -0.29 1.82
N ILE A 308 27.05 -1.51 1.77
CA ILE A 308 26.22 -2.06 2.86
C ILE A 308 27.06 -2.25 4.13
N ARG A 309 28.32 -2.67 3.99
CA ARG A 309 29.25 -2.79 5.11
C ARG A 309 29.51 -1.44 5.74
N GLU A 310 29.75 -0.40 4.94
CA GLU A 310 29.95 0.96 5.43
C GLU A 310 28.69 1.51 6.15
N GLU A 311 27.50 1.27 5.60
CA GLU A 311 26.24 1.65 6.26
C GLU A 311 26.09 0.95 7.63
N ALA A 312 26.38 -0.35 7.70
CA ALA A 312 26.35 -1.08 8.96
C ALA A 312 27.40 -0.55 9.96
N ALA A 313 28.62 -0.24 9.51
CA ALA A 313 29.67 0.34 10.34
C ALA A 313 29.25 1.69 10.94
N ARG A 314 28.64 2.58 10.14
CA ARG A 314 28.17 3.89 10.61
C ARG A 314 27.13 3.75 11.71
N ILE A 315 26.22 2.78 11.60
CA ILE A 315 25.22 2.50 12.64
C ILE A 315 25.89 1.96 13.91
N VAL A 316 26.84 1.01 13.78
CA VAL A 316 27.59 0.47 14.93
C VAL A 316 28.37 1.56 15.64
N ALA A 317 29.06 2.43 14.90
CA ALA A 317 29.80 3.57 15.45
C ALA A 317 28.89 4.51 16.27
N LEU A 318 27.67 4.77 15.81
CA LEU A 318 26.69 5.60 16.52
C LEU A 318 26.30 5.02 17.89
N VAL A 319 26.13 3.70 17.96
CA VAL A 319 25.68 3.00 19.19
C VAL A 319 26.83 2.41 20.00
N ALA A 320 28.08 2.58 19.57
CA ALA A 320 29.26 1.94 20.17
C ALA A 320 29.37 2.17 21.68
N GLY A 321 29.11 3.41 22.14
CA GLY A 321 29.12 3.75 23.57
C GLY A 321 28.04 3.07 24.42
N SER A 322 27.10 2.36 23.80
CA SER A 322 26.06 1.57 24.47
C SER A 322 26.26 0.06 24.35
N ILE A 323 27.30 -0.39 23.63
CA ILE A 323 27.65 -1.81 23.48
C ILE A 323 28.45 -2.27 24.69
N ARG A 324 28.03 -3.38 25.32
CA ARG A 324 28.83 -4.08 26.32
C ARG A 324 29.61 -5.20 25.62
N LEU A 325 30.93 -5.03 25.46
CA LEU A 325 31.80 -5.95 24.71
C LEU A 325 31.75 -7.39 25.25
N GLU A 326 31.49 -7.56 26.54
CA GLU A 326 31.27 -8.85 27.22
C GLU A 326 30.17 -9.71 26.56
N GLN A 327 29.22 -9.09 25.86
CA GLN A 327 28.12 -9.79 25.18
C GLN A 327 28.49 -10.31 23.78
N PHE A 328 29.67 -9.94 23.25
CA PHE A 328 30.10 -10.23 21.87
C PHE A 328 31.57 -10.64 21.75
N PRO A 329 32.10 -11.57 22.57
CA PRO A 329 33.54 -11.79 22.72
C PRO A 329 34.25 -12.25 21.43
N GLY A 330 33.61 -13.05 20.57
CA GLY A 330 34.25 -13.57 19.34
C GLY A 330 34.14 -12.65 18.12
N VAL A 331 32.94 -12.16 17.82
CA VAL A 331 32.65 -11.45 16.57
C VAL A 331 33.15 -10.01 16.59
N ALA A 332 33.03 -9.31 17.73
CA ALA A 332 33.43 -7.90 17.83
C ALA A 332 34.95 -7.73 17.69
N ILE A 333 35.74 -8.59 18.35
CA ILE A 333 37.21 -8.54 18.31
C ILE A 333 37.71 -8.81 16.88
N HIS A 334 37.17 -9.83 16.22
CA HIS A 334 37.58 -10.18 14.86
C HIS A 334 37.19 -9.10 13.82
N CYS A 335 36.07 -8.40 14.01
CA CYS A 335 35.67 -7.28 13.16
C CYS A 335 36.54 -6.05 13.36
N ILE A 336 36.90 -5.73 14.61
CA ILE A 336 37.76 -4.58 14.92
C ILE A 336 39.19 -4.85 14.43
N SER A 337 39.72 -6.06 14.62
CA SER A 337 41.04 -6.46 14.13
C SER A 337 41.13 -6.31 12.60
N SER A 338 40.14 -6.82 11.87
CA SER A 338 40.13 -6.71 10.41
C SER A 338 40.03 -5.28 9.89
N LEU A 339 39.38 -4.36 10.64
CA LEU A 339 39.36 -2.94 10.29
C LEU A 339 40.76 -2.33 10.40
N LEU A 340 41.44 -2.59 11.52
CA LEU A 340 42.78 -2.09 11.79
C LEU A 340 43.76 -2.59 10.72
N ASP A 341 43.68 -3.87 10.35
CA ASP A 341 44.52 -4.45 9.29
C ASP A 341 44.32 -3.71 7.94
N THR A 342 43.08 -3.36 7.58
CA THR A 342 42.81 -2.58 6.35
C THR A 342 43.27 -1.13 6.44
N PHE A 343 43.26 -0.51 7.63
CA PHE A 343 43.81 0.83 7.83
C PHE A 343 45.34 0.83 7.67
N ASP A 344 46.02 -0.17 8.24
CA ASP A 344 47.46 -0.31 8.09
C ASP A 344 47.84 -0.53 6.61
N GLU A 345 47.15 -1.40 5.87
CA GLU A 345 47.39 -1.57 4.43
C GLU A 345 47.23 -0.28 3.60
N HIS A 346 46.29 0.60 3.96
CA HIS A 346 46.10 1.90 3.28
C HIS A 346 47.20 2.92 3.63
N ILE A 347 47.78 2.87 4.83
CA ILE A 347 48.90 3.73 5.23
C ILE A 347 50.20 3.33 4.51
N TRP A 348 50.32 2.06 4.10
CA TRP A 348 51.52 1.52 3.45
C TRP A 348 51.46 1.47 1.91
N GLN A 349 50.39 1.97 1.26
CA GLN A 349 50.40 2.21 -0.18
C GLN A 349 50.98 3.61 -0.48
N PRO A 350 52.20 3.75 -1.01
CA PRO A 350 52.65 5.02 -1.55
C PRO A 350 51.80 5.33 -2.78
N GLU A 351 51.21 6.52 -2.83
CA GLU A 351 50.59 7.06 -4.05
C GLU A 351 51.62 7.00 -5.19
N GLY A 352 51.38 6.11 -6.15
CA GLY A 352 52.20 5.90 -7.35
C GLY A 352 51.56 6.52 -8.57
#